data_AF-A0A3S0FVN6-F1
#
_entry.id   AF-A0A3S0FVN6-F1
#
_cell.length_a   1.000
_cell.length_b   1.000
_cell.length_c   1.000
_cell.angle_alpha   90.00
_cell.angle_beta   90.00
_cell.angle_gamma   90.00
#
_symmetry.space_group_name_H-M   'P 1'
#
loop_
_entity.id
_entity.type
_entity.pdbx_description
1 polymer ?
#
loop_
_entity_poly.entity_id
_entity_poly.type
_entity_poly.pdbx_seq_one_letter_code
_entity_poly.pdbx_strand_id
1 'polypeptide(L)'
;MNVCRAMSDPKKHHHVPQFLLEGWSRADGRVAVYSRKANRVVIDWRTPEYTAFEPHLYSISALPEDREWVEREVMSKRVDAPAAPIPKRLLDSDLKNFNSDDRTAWARFLMAQWWRSPEVIAKLRQGGREAMLRALEANPEEYEALRVAPHMAVWWNGPRLMRPATMKSPPWAACCRS
;
A
#
# COMPACT_ATOMS: atom_id res chain seq x y z
N MET A 1 -24.56 -21.07 -4.03
CA MET A 1 -23.48 -20.66 -3.10
C MET A 1 -22.63 -19.63 -3.83
N ASN A 2 -22.70 -18.36 -3.42
CA ASN A 2 -21.94 -17.28 -4.04
C ASN A 2 -20.51 -17.29 -3.51
N VAL A 3 -19.54 -17.50 -4.39
CA VAL A 3 -18.13 -17.32 -4.08
C VAL A 3 -17.87 -15.81 -4.04
N CYS A 4 -17.63 -15.27 -2.84
CA CYS A 4 -17.07 -13.93 -2.70
C CYS A 4 -15.70 -13.93 -3.39
N ARG A 5 -15.63 -13.38 -4.60
CA ARG A 5 -14.37 -13.10 -5.29
C ARG A 5 -13.58 -12.16 -4.39
N ALA A 6 -12.51 -12.65 -3.78
CA ALA A 6 -11.56 -11.80 -3.09
C ALA A 6 -11.13 -10.70 -4.09
N MET A 7 -11.45 -9.44 -3.79
CA MET A 7 -10.92 -8.33 -4.58
C MET A 7 -9.40 -8.43 -4.47
N SER A 8 -8.72 -8.59 -5.60
CA SER A 8 -7.26 -8.56 -5.63
C SER A 8 -6.79 -7.22 -5.07
N ASP A 9 -5.74 -7.23 -4.24
CA ASP A 9 -5.19 -5.99 -3.69
C ASP A 9 -4.89 -4.96 -4.81
N PRO A 10 -5.18 -3.66 -4.58
CA PRO A 10 -4.93 -2.63 -5.56
C PRO A 10 -3.43 -2.56 -5.87
N LYS A 11 -3.04 -2.82 -7.12
CA LYS A 11 -1.64 -2.70 -7.55
C LYS A 11 -1.24 -1.27 -7.89
N LYS A 12 -2.21 -0.43 -8.23
CA LYS A 12 -2.01 1.01 -8.49
C LYS A 12 -2.01 1.73 -7.15
N HIS A 13 -0.85 2.19 -6.70
CA HIS A 13 -0.74 2.93 -5.45
C HIS A 13 -0.69 4.43 -5.78
N HIS A 14 -1.77 5.13 -5.47
CA HIS A 14 -1.88 6.56 -5.75
C HIS A 14 -1.03 7.38 -4.79
N HIS A 15 -0.08 8.15 -5.34
CA HIS A 15 0.66 9.16 -4.57
C HIS A 15 -0.07 10.51 -4.53
N VAL A 16 -1.06 10.74 -5.39
CA VAL A 16 -2.13 11.72 -5.17
C VAL A 16 -3.46 10.97 -5.30
N PRO A 17 -4.26 10.83 -4.24
CA PRO A 17 -5.40 9.94 -4.22
C PRO A 17 -6.55 10.52 -5.01
N GLN A 18 -7.36 9.60 -5.54
CA GLN A 18 -8.40 9.92 -6.50
C GLN A 18 -9.41 10.91 -5.93
N PHE A 19 -9.82 10.76 -4.66
CA PHE A 19 -10.76 11.68 -4.00
C PHE A 19 -10.25 13.13 -3.99
N LEU A 20 -8.93 13.34 -3.89
CA LEU A 20 -8.36 14.69 -3.91
C LEU A 20 -8.36 15.24 -5.34
N LEU A 21 -7.99 14.41 -6.32
CA LEU A 21 -7.96 14.77 -7.73
C LEU A 21 -9.36 15.07 -8.30
N GLU A 22 -10.40 14.40 -7.80
CA GLU A 22 -11.79 14.64 -8.19
C GLU A 22 -12.21 16.11 -7.97
N GLY A 23 -11.68 16.77 -6.93
CA GLY A 23 -11.91 18.19 -6.70
C GLY A 23 -11.28 19.12 -7.74
N TRP A 24 -10.35 18.61 -8.57
CA TRP A 24 -9.70 19.33 -9.67
C TRP A 24 -10.20 18.90 -11.04
N SER A 25 -11.12 17.93 -11.09
CA SER A 25 -11.67 17.44 -12.35
C SER A 25 -12.57 18.47 -13.01
N ARG A 26 -12.53 18.49 -14.35
CA ARG A 26 -13.53 19.19 -15.16
C ARG A 26 -14.88 18.47 -15.11
N ALA A 27 -15.88 19.06 -15.76
CA ALA A 27 -17.23 18.49 -15.88
C ALA A 27 -17.25 17.07 -16.51
N ASP A 28 -16.23 16.70 -17.28
CA ASP A 28 -16.07 15.37 -17.87
C ASP A 28 -15.30 14.38 -16.98
N GLY A 29 -15.02 14.74 -15.73
CA GLY A 29 -14.34 13.89 -14.76
C GLY A 29 -12.83 13.73 -14.99
N ARG A 30 -12.22 14.55 -15.85
CA ARG A 30 -10.79 14.48 -16.15
C ARG A 30 -10.00 15.63 -15.54
N VAL A 31 -8.76 15.33 -15.16
CA VAL A 31 -7.75 16.29 -14.70
C VAL A 31 -6.68 16.48 -15.77
N ALA A 32 -6.10 17.67 -15.82
CA ALA A 32 -4.97 17.97 -16.69
C ALA A 32 -3.70 17.33 -16.13
N VAL A 33 -2.97 16.59 -16.96
CA VAL A 33 -1.68 15.98 -16.63
C VAL A 33 -0.62 16.61 -17.51
N TYR A 34 0.32 17.31 -16.87
CA TYR A 34 1.42 17.97 -17.55
C TYR A 34 2.63 17.03 -17.61
N SER A 35 3.24 16.91 -18.78
CA SER A 35 4.48 16.17 -18.97
C SER A 35 5.44 16.94 -19.87
N ARG A 36 6.75 16.74 -19.68
CA ARG A 36 7.76 17.28 -20.58
C ARG A 36 8.15 16.21 -21.59
N LYS A 37 8.01 16.50 -22.89
CA LYS A 37 8.47 15.63 -23.98
C LYS A 37 9.47 16.43 -24.83
N ALA A 38 10.74 16.05 -24.77
CA ALA A 38 11.86 16.84 -25.32
C ALA A 38 11.83 18.30 -24.80
N ASN A 39 11.69 19.27 -25.70
CA ASN A 39 11.69 20.70 -25.38
C ASN A 39 10.29 21.34 -25.31
N ARG A 40 9.23 20.54 -25.13
CA ARG A 40 7.87 21.06 -24.97
C ARG A 40 7.15 20.46 -23.77
N VAL A 41 6.22 21.24 -23.23
CA VAL A 41 5.21 20.77 -22.27
C VAL A 41 4.02 20.24 -23.06
N VAL A 42 3.56 19.05 -22.71
CA VAL A 42 2.38 18.38 -23.28
C VAL A 42 1.33 18.24 -22.18
N ILE A 43 0.08 18.50 -22.52
CA ILE A 43 -1.07 18.41 -21.63
C ILE A 43 -1.93 17.23 -22.09
N ASP A 44 -2.09 16.23 -21.24
CA ASP A 44 -3.03 15.13 -21.42
C ASP A 44 -4.23 15.31 -20.47
N TRP A 45 -5.40 14.81 -20.84
CA TRP A 45 -6.58 14.77 -19.96
C TRP A 45 -6.85 13.33 -19.55
N ARG A 46 -6.80 13.05 -18.24
CA ARG A 46 -6.96 11.69 -17.69
C ARG A 46 -7.96 11.68 -16.55
N THR A 47 -8.69 10.59 -16.38
CA THR A 47 -9.47 10.42 -15.14
C THR A 47 -8.49 10.18 -13.97
N PRO A 48 -8.89 10.51 -12.73
CA PRO A 48 -8.06 10.30 -11.54
C PRO A 48 -7.46 8.90 -11.41
N GLU A 49 -8.18 7.87 -11.86
CA GLU A 49 -7.73 6.47 -11.82
C GLU A 49 -6.48 6.17 -12.68
N TYR A 50 -6.20 7.00 -13.69
CA TYR A 50 -5.12 6.80 -14.66
C TYR A 50 -4.00 7.86 -14.57
N THR A 51 -3.87 8.52 -13.42
CA THR A 51 -2.79 9.46 -13.14
C THR A 51 -2.38 9.42 -11.67
N ALA A 52 -1.24 10.03 -11.36
CA ALA A 52 -0.71 10.18 -10.00
C ALA A 52 -0.64 8.88 -9.18
N PHE A 53 -0.30 7.77 -9.84
CA PHE A 53 -0.02 6.49 -9.20
C PHE A 53 1.30 5.91 -9.70
N GLU A 54 1.90 5.03 -8.91
CA GLU A 54 2.97 4.14 -9.34
C GLU A 54 2.56 2.71 -8.96
N PRO A 55 2.72 1.73 -9.86
CA PRO A 55 2.50 0.33 -9.51
C PRO A 55 3.39 -0.08 -8.34
N HIS A 56 2.82 -0.74 -7.33
CA HIS A 56 3.60 -1.33 -6.24
C HIS A 56 4.45 -0.32 -5.44
N LEU A 57 4.02 0.95 -5.36
CA LEU A 57 4.78 2.04 -4.73
C LEU A 57 5.17 1.74 -3.28
N TYR A 58 4.28 1.06 -2.55
CA TYR A 58 4.46 0.72 -1.14
C TYR A 58 4.71 -0.77 -0.92
N SER A 59 4.91 -1.53 -2.00
CA SER A 59 5.05 -2.97 -1.84
C SER A 59 6.33 -3.34 -1.10
N ILE A 60 6.21 -4.33 -0.22
CA ILE A 60 7.33 -4.88 0.56
C ILE A 60 7.64 -6.28 0.02
N SER A 61 8.73 -6.42 -0.72
CA SER A 61 9.11 -7.70 -1.35
C SER A 61 9.42 -8.83 -0.35
N ALA A 62 9.84 -8.48 0.87
CA ALA A 62 10.09 -9.43 1.95
C ALA A 62 8.81 -10.06 2.53
N LEU A 63 7.63 -9.52 2.21
CA LEU A 63 6.32 -10.03 2.64
C LEU A 63 5.50 -10.42 1.41
N PRO A 64 5.86 -11.48 0.66
CA PRO A 64 5.27 -11.78 -0.64
C PRO A 64 3.75 -12.04 -0.59
N GLU A 65 3.26 -12.66 0.49
CA GLU A 65 1.83 -12.93 0.70
C GLU A 65 1.03 -11.67 1.04
N ASP A 66 1.69 -10.62 1.55
CA ASP A 66 1.03 -9.40 2.05
C ASP A 66 1.75 -8.14 1.58
N ARG A 67 2.28 -8.18 0.36
CA ARG A 67 3.13 -7.11 -0.18
C ARG A 67 2.41 -5.77 -0.23
N GLU A 68 1.08 -5.76 -0.39
CA GLU A 68 0.26 -4.55 -0.47
C GLU A 68 -0.35 -4.11 0.87
N TRP A 69 0.10 -4.71 1.98
CA TRP A 69 -0.41 -4.37 3.32
C TRP A 69 -0.39 -2.86 3.60
N VAL A 70 0.69 -2.17 3.22
CA VAL A 70 0.84 -0.73 3.47
C VAL A 70 -0.23 0.06 2.72
N GLU A 71 -0.50 -0.29 1.46
CA GLU A 71 -1.56 0.37 0.69
C GLU A 71 -2.93 0.11 1.32
N ARG A 72 -3.25 -1.16 1.59
CA ARG A 72 -4.57 -1.57 2.06
C ARG A 72 -4.86 -1.13 3.50
N GLU A 73 -3.96 -1.39 4.43
CA GLU A 73 -4.19 -1.22 5.86
C GLU A 73 -3.78 0.14 6.40
N VAL A 74 -2.84 0.82 5.74
CA VAL A 74 -2.35 2.14 6.19
C VAL A 74 -2.90 3.24 5.31
N MET A 75 -2.51 3.29 4.03
CA MET A 75 -2.86 4.41 3.15
C MET A 75 -4.37 4.49 2.92
N SER A 76 -4.97 3.40 2.46
CA SER A 76 -6.41 3.37 2.20
C SER A 76 -7.26 3.54 3.47
N LYS A 77 -7.11 2.67 4.47
CA LYS A 77 -8.03 2.62 5.63
C LYS A 77 -7.80 3.70 6.69
N ARG A 78 -6.54 4.08 6.95
CA ARG A 78 -6.18 4.95 8.09
C ARG A 78 -5.84 6.37 7.70
N VAL A 79 -5.52 6.61 6.43
CA VAL A 79 -5.11 7.92 5.90
C VAL A 79 -6.17 8.48 4.96
N ASP A 80 -6.42 7.82 3.83
CA ASP A 80 -7.23 8.35 2.75
C ASP A 80 -8.73 8.28 3.05
N ALA A 81 -9.26 7.14 3.49
CA ALA A 81 -10.70 7.00 3.76
C ALA A 81 -11.23 7.97 4.83
N PRO A 82 -10.52 8.21 5.97
CA PRO A 82 -10.96 9.22 6.94
C PRO A 82 -10.86 10.66 6.42
N ALA A 83 -9.96 10.94 5.49
CA ALA A 83 -9.73 12.29 4.96
C ALA A 83 -10.61 12.62 3.75
N ALA A 84 -11.12 11.61 3.03
CA ALA A 84 -11.92 11.76 1.82
C ALA A 84 -13.07 12.78 1.89
N PRO A 85 -13.90 12.84 2.95
CA PRO A 85 -15.01 13.79 3.01
C PRO A 85 -14.58 15.23 3.33
N ILE A 86 -13.35 15.44 3.79
CA ILE A 86 -12.92 16.71 4.39
C ILE A 86 -12.76 17.84 3.37
N PRO A 87 -12.10 17.67 2.21
CA PRO A 87 -11.92 18.76 1.25
C PRO A 87 -13.24 19.41 0.82
N LYS A 88 -14.26 18.59 0.56
CA LYS A 88 -15.60 19.08 0.19
C LYS A 88 -16.22 19.92 1.29
N ARG A 89 -16.17 19.46 2.55
CA ARG A 89 -16.69 20.21 3.70
C ARG A 89 -15.98 21.54 3.90
N LEU A 90 -14.65 21.57 3.70
CA LEU A 90 -13.86 22.81 3.76
C LEU A 90 -14.25 23.80 2.66
N LEU A 91 -14.41 23.32 1.42
CA LEU A 91 -14.81 24.16 0.28
C LEU A 91 -16.24 24.69 0.39
N ASP A 92 -17.16 23.86 0.87
CA ASP A 92 -18.57 24.22 1.08
C ASP A 92 -18.78 25.08 2.34
N SER A 93 -17.70 25.37 3.09
CA SER A 93 -17.73 26.07 4.39
C SER A 93 -18.64 25.41 5.43
N ASP A 94 -18.89 24.10 5.29
CA ASP A 94 -19.70 23.31 6.22
C ASP A 94 -18.85 22.84 7.41
N LEU A 95 -18.62 23.77 8.33
CA LEU A 95 -17.77 23.55 9.50
C LEU A 95 -18.55 23.30 10.80
N LYS A 96 -19.89 23.28 10.75
CA LYS A 96 -20.75 23.18 11.95
C LYS A 96 -20.44 21.95 12.80
N ASN A 97 -20.01 20.85 12.17
CA ASN A 97 -19.63 19.60 12.82
C ASN A 97 -18.15 19.23 12.61
N PHE A 98 -17.28 20.21 12.30
CA PHE A 98 -15.85 19.96 12.07
C PHE A 98 -15.11 19.75 13.41
N ASN A 99 -14.90 18.48 13.76
CA ASN A 99 -14.45 18.08 15.09
C ASN A 99 -12.93 17.79 15.15
N SER A 100 -12.44 17.32 16.30
CA SER A 100 -11.03 16.96 16.49
C SER A 100 -10.58 15.78 15.62
N ASP A 101 -11.48 14.86 15.32
CA ASP A 101 -11.17 13.67 14.53
C ASP A 101 -10.99 14.04 13.07
N ASP A 102 -11.82 14.94 12.54
CA ASP A 102 -11.66 15.55 11.22
C ASP A 102 -10.30 16.25 11.10
N ARG A 103 -9.95 17.09 12.09
CA ARG A 103 -8.65 17.78 12.13
C ARG A 103 -7.49 16.79 12.13
N THR A 104 -7.60 15.73 12.92
CA THR A 104 -6.56 14.70 13.04
C THR A 104 -6.43 13.90 11.76
N ALA A 105 -7.55 13.49 11.16
CA ALA A 105 -7.57 12.79 9.88
C ALA A 105 -6.96 13.65 8.77
N TRP A 106 -7.33 14.94 8.71
CA TRP A 106 -6.78 15.87 7.73
C TRP A 106 -5.29 16.13 7.92
N ALA A 107 -4.85 16.38 9.15
CA ALA A 107 -3.43 16.56 9.45
C ALA A 107 -2.61 15.31 9.09
N ARG A 108 -3.11 14.11 9.43
CA ARG A 108 -2.48 12.84 9.05
C ARG A 108 -2.37 12.70 7.54
N PHE A 109 -3.43 13.03 6.82
CA PHE A 109 -3.46 13.03 5.36
C PHE A 109 -2.43 13.98 4.76
N LEU A 110 -2.39 15.24 5.21
CA LEU A 110 -1.44 16.24 4.73
C LEU A 110 0.01 15.82 4.97
N MET A 111 0.29 15.26 6.14
CA MET A 111 1.60 14.69 6.43
C MET A 111 1.90 13.52 5.48
N ALA A 112 1.01 12.53 5.37
CA ALA A 112 1.23 11.38 4.48
C ALA A 112 1.43 11.80 3.02
N GLN A 113 0.69 12.81 2.55
CA GLN A 113 0.79 13.36 1.21
C GLN A 113 2.19 13.91 0.92
N TRP A 114 2.87 14.50 1.91
CA TRP A 114 4.23 14.99 1.77
C TRP A 114 5.24 13.85 1.51
N TRP A 115 5.11 12.75 2.24
CA TRP A 115 6.09 11.65 2.21
C TRP A 115 5.88 10.66 1.07
N ARG A 116 4.68 10.61 0.48
CA ARG A 116 4.32 9.59 -0.52
C ARG A 116 4.74 9.87 -1.96
N SER A 117 5.55 10.91 -2.20
CA SER A 117 6.13 11.12 -3.53
C SER A 117 6.98 9.92 -3.94
N PRO A 118 6.89 9.42 -5.19
CA PRO A 118 7.73 8.33 -5.68
C PRO A 118 9.22 8.55 -5.45
N GLU A 119 9.68 9.79 -5.60
CA GLU A 119 11.09 10.17 -5.35
C GLU A 119 11.48 10.00 -3.87
N VAL A 120 10.61 10.44 -2.95
CA VAL A 120 10.85 10.32 -1.51
C VAL A 120 10.86 8.86 -1.09
N ILE A 121 9.90 8.06 -1.57
CA ILE A 121 9.84 6.62 -1.31
C ILE A 121 11.08 5.91 -1.87
N ALA A 122 11.55 6.28 -3.07
CA ALA A 122 12.78 5.73 -3.63
C ALA A 122 14.01 6.05 -2.77
N LYS A 123 14.14 7.30 -2.31
CA LYS A 123 15.22 7.72 -1.39
C LYS A 123 15.15 6.99 -0.05
N LEU A 124 13.95 6.80 0.52
CA LEU A 124 13.76 6.06 1.76
C LEU A 124 14.17 4.58 1.60
N ARG A 125 13.78 3.94 0.49
CA ARG A 125 14.18 2.56 0.18
C ARG A 125 15.70 2.43 0.05
N GLN A 126 16.34 3.35 -0.67
CA GLN A 126 17.79 3.37 -0.83
C GLN A 126 18.50 3.60 0.51
N GLY A 127 18.13 4.64 1.25
CA GLY A 127 18.73 4.96 2.54
C GLY A 127 18.53 3.86 3.58
N GLY A 128 17.35 3.22 3.60
CA GLY A 128 17.07 2.07 4.45
C GLY A 128 17.98 0.89 4.12
N ARG A 129 18.18 0.58 2.82
CA ARG A 129 19.12 -0.45 2.39
C ARG A 129 20.56 -0.14 2.81
N GLU A 130 21.02 1.08 2.59
CA GLU A 130 22.38 1.51 2.96
C GLU A 130 22.60 1.51 4.48
N ALA A 131 21.61 1.93 5.26
CA ALA A 131 21.67 1.86 6.73
C ALA A 131 21.71 0.41 7.23
N MET A 132 20.90 -0.47 6.63
CA MET A 132 20.91 -1.89 6.95
C MET A 132 22.25 -2.55 6.61
N LEU A 133 22.82 -2.30 5.43
CA LEU A 133 24.13 -2.83 5.05
C LEU A 133 25.23 -2.35 6.01
N ARG A 134 25.25 -1.06 6.35
CA ARG A 134 26.20 -0.53 7.34
C ARG A 134 26.06 -1.17 8.72
N ALA A 135 24.83 -1.43 9.17
CA ALA A 135 24.59 -2.11 10.44
C ALA A 135 25.11 -3.56 10.42
N LEU A 136 24.92 -4.28 9.31
CA LEU A 136 25.44 -5.64 9.13
C LEU A 136 26.98 -5.68 9.12
N GLU A 137 27.61 -4.69 8.48
CA GLU A 137 29.07 -4.56 8.42
C GLU A 137 29.69 -4.19 9.78
N ALA A 138 29.00 -3.38 10.58
CA ALA A 138 29.51 -2.92 11.87
C ALA A 138 29.59 -4.05 12.92
N ASN A 139 28.62 -4.97 12.90
CA ASN A 139 28.52 -6.06 13.88
C ASN A 139 28.29 -7.42 13.19
N PRO A 140 29.26 -7.95 12.42
CA PRO A 140 29.09 -9.20 11.70
C PRO A 140 28.85 -10.38 12.64
N GLU A 141 29.46 -10.40 13.83
CA GLU A 141 29.26 -11.45 14.83
C GLU A 141 27.85 -11.44 15.42
N GLU A 142 27.25 -10.26 15.62
CA GLU A 142 25.87 -10.13 16.09
C GLU A 142 24.88 -10.65 15.04
N TYR A 143 25.12 -10.30 13.76
CA TYR A 143 24.35 -10.87 12.66
C TYR A 143 24.51 -12.40 12.61
N GLU A 144 25.72 -12.94 12.68
CA GLU A 144 25.95 -14.39 12.67
C GLU A 144 25.31 -15.11 13.87
N ALA A 145 25.31 -14.49 15.06
CA ALA A 145 24.64 -15.02 16.24
C ALA A 145 23.10 -15.01 16.11
N LEU A 146 22.54 -14.01 15.41
CA LEU A 146 21.11 -13.90 15.10
C LEU A 146 20.72 -14.66 13.82
N ARG A 147 21.68 -15.02 12.97
CA ARG A 147 21.51 -15.78 11.73
C ARG A 147 21.26 -17.25 12.08
N VAL A 148 20.08 -17.50 12.62
CA VAL A 148 19.56 -18.85 12.73
C VAL A 148 19.31 -19.37 11.29
N ALA A 149 19.77 -20.59 11.00
CA ALA A 149 19.55 -21.30 9.73
C ALA A 149 18.09 -21.13 9.24
N PRO A 150 17.83 -21.10 7.92
CA PRO A 150 16.61 -20.53 7.35
C PRO A 150 15.38 -21.21 7.94
N HIS A 151 14.80 -20.54 8.93
CA HIS A 151 13.42 -20.76 9.29
C HIS A 151 12.61 -20.17 8.13
N MET A 152 12.16 -21.07 7.28
CA MET A 152 10.94 -20.93 6.50
C MET A 152 9.93 -21.91 7.12
N ALA A 153 9.57 -21.76 8.40
CA ALA A 153 8.57 -22.67 9.02
C ALA A 153 7.85 -22.27 10.33
N VAL A 154 8.27 -21.31 11.15
CA VAL A 154 7.81 -21.25 12.58
C VAL A 154 7.42 -19.85 13.11
N TRP A 155 6.86 -18.94 12.31
CA TRP A 155 6.29 -17.67 12.85
C TRP A 155 4.90 -17.40 12.26
N TRP A 156 3.98 -18.35 12.43
CA TRP A 156 2.56 -18.04 12.54
C TRP A 156 2.01 -18.74 13.79
N ASN A 157 1.93 -17.99 14.89
CA ASN A 157 1.20 -18.38 16.10
C ASN A 157 -0.17 -17.72 16.07
N GLY A 158 -1.17 -18.45 15.63
CA GLY A 158 -2.55 -18.15 16.00
C GLY A 158 -3.23 -19.45 16.40
N PRO A 159 -4.56 -19.43 16.59
CA PRO A 159 -5.19 -20.30 17.56
C PRO A 159 -4.92 -21.77 17.27
N ARG A 160 -4.35 -22.48 18.25
CA ARG A 160 -4.23 -23.95 18.27
C ARG A 160 -5.62 -24.55 18.01
N LEU A 161 -5.93 -24.84 16.76
CA LEU A 161 -6.94 -25.82 16.43
C LEU A 161 -6.31 -27.21 16.61
N MET A 162 -7.08 -28.06 17.28
CA MET A 162 -6.69 -29.33 17.88
C MET A 162 -5.90 -30.27 16.95
N ARG A 163 -5.07 -31.13 17.57
CA ARG A 163 -4.43 -32.28 16.92
C ARG A 163 -5.47 -33.14 16.19
N PRO A 164 -5.15 -33.72 15.02
CA PRO A 164 -6.10 -34.55 14.29
C PRO A 164 -6.27 -35.91 14.97
N ALA A 165 -7.52 -36.28 15.23
CA ALA A 165 -7.89 -37.68 15.31
C ALA A 165 -7.81 -38.28 13.90
N THR A 166 -7.07 -39.38 13.79
CA THR A 166 -7.12 -40.40 12.72
C THR A 166 -6.96 -39.94 11.26
N MET A 167 -5.78 -40.27 10.73
CA MET A 167 -5.45 -40.22 9.31
C MET A 167 -6.33 -41.21 8.52
N LYS A 168 -7.23 -40.69 7.68
CA LYS A 168 -7.77 -41.41 6.52
C LYS A 168 -7.36 -40.65 5.26
N SER A 169 -6.72 -41.36 4.33
CA SER A 169 -6.19 -40.82 3.07
C SER A 169 -7.31 -40.24 2.18
N PRO A 170 -7.08 -39.12 1.45
CA PRO A 170 -8.03 -38.59 0.48
C PRO A 170 -8.06 -39.40 -0.84
N PRO A 171 -9.18 -39.38 -1.61
CA PRO A 171 -9.43 -40.31 -2.71
C PRO A 171 -8.76 -39.95 -4.05
N TRP A 172 -7.85 -38.97 -4.12
CA TRP A 172 -7.31 -38.49 -5.40
C TRP A 172 -5.88 -38.95 -5.70
N ALA A 173 -5.25 -39.75 -4.84
CA ALA A 173 -3.89 -40.25 -5.01
C ALA A 173 -3.78 -41.52 -5.90
N ALA A 174 -4.55 -41.60 -6.99
CA ALA A 174 -4.50 -42.69 -7.95
C ALA A 174 -4.73 -42.21 -9.39
N CYS A 175 -3.89 -41.30 -9.88
CA CYS A 175 -3.78 -41.06 -11.32
C CYS A 175 -2.43 -40.41 -11.64
N CYS A 176 -1.37 -41.23 -11.64
CA CYS A 176 -0.10 -40.97 -12.35
C CYS A 176 0.79 -42.21 -12.17
N ARG A 177 0.50 -43.26 -12.94
CA ARG A 177 1.44 -44.31 -13.38
C ARG A 177 0.77 -45.06 -14.54
N SER A 178 1.55 -45.19 -15.62
CA SER A 178 1.28 -45.72 -16.98
C SER A 178 0.29 -44.95 -17.84
#